data_AF-A0A830CG46-F1
#
_entry.id   AF-A0A830CG46-F1
#
_cell.length_a   1.000
_cell.length_b   1.000
_cell.length_c   1.000
_cell.angle_alpha   90.00
_cell.angle_beta   90.00
_cell.angle_gamma   90.00
#
_symmetry.space_group_name_H-M   'P 1'
#
loop_
_entity.id
_entity.type
_entity.pdbx_description
1 polymer ?
#
loop_
_entity_poly.entity_id
_entity_poly.type
_entity_poly.pdbx_seq_one_letter_code
_entity_poly.pdbx_strand_id
1 'polypeptide(L)'
;MYFHDDRFSSYEAWLSDPTHIGPSAQRASEITSELQLYCTTIGALVFAALMLFASWFYYHKAAPKLAWFQDVESMLNHHLAGLLGLGSLSWTGHQFCRGSNPISHLQLVKIYRILTFHGGLDPVTGGLWLTDVAHHHLAIALLFLIASQGHKGLYEILTTSWHSIDYSTQLSLFTHHMWIGGFLIVGPAAHAAIFMVRDYDTTTQYNDLLDRVLRHRDAIISHLNWACIFLGFHSFGLYILNDTMSALWRPQDIVSDTAIQLQPIFSQWIPRCNGSWCNDKH
;
A
#
# COMPACT_ATOMS: atom_id res chain seq x y z
N MET A 1 13.99 -14.46 5.80
CA MET A 1 12.61 -14.54 6.32
C MET A 1 12.13 -15.99 6.26
N TYR A 2 11.82 -16.54 5.08
CA TYR A 2 11.33 -17.93 4.93
C TYR A 2 12.22 -19.01 5.57
N PHE A 3 13.55 -18.91 5.47
CA PHE A 3 14.46 -19.86 6.14
C PHE A 3 14.36 -19.85 7.66
N HIS A 4 14.17 -18.67 8.25
CA HIS A 4 14.03 -18.55 9.70
C HIS A 4 12.71 -19.15 10.17
N ASP A 5 11.67 -18.99 9.36
CA ASP A 5 10.36 -19.54 9.64
C ASP A 5 10.35 -21.07 9.47
N ASP A 6 11.06 -21.62 8.47
CA ASP A 6 11.30 -23.07 8.33
C ASP A 6 12.10 -23.70 9.49
N ARG A 7 13.16 -23.02 9.97
CA ARG A 7 14.16 -23.68 10.84
C ARG A 7 14.05 -23.36 12.32
N PHE A 8 13.45 -22.22 12.67
CA PHE A 8 13.53 -21.65 14.01
C PHE A 8 12.20 -21.10 14.53
N SER A 9 11.09 -21.39 13.84
CA SER A 9 9.76 -20.93 14.26
C SER A 9 8.88 -22.07 14.75
N SER A 10 7.73 -21.69 15.30
CA SER A 10 6.62 -22.56 15.66
C SER A 10 5.49 -22.51 14.61
N TYR A 11 5.82 -22.36 13.33
CA TYR A 11 4.86 -22.09 12.25
C TYR A 11 3.76 -23.14 12.13
N GLU A 12 4.10 -24.44 12.12
CA GLU A 12 3.09 -25.52 12.05
C GLU A 12 2.21 -25.59 13.31
N ALA A 13 2.79 -25.35 14.49
CA ALA A 13 2.04 -25.26 15.74
C ALA A 13 1.07 -24.06 15.69
N TRP A 14 1.53 -22.90 15.21
CA TRP A 14 0.70 -21.72 15.03
C TRP A 14 -0.44 -21.94 14.04
N LEU A 15 -0.18 -22.59 12.89
CA LEU A 15 -1.23 -22.94 11.92
C LEU A 15 -2.34 -23.81 12.52
N SER A 16 -2.02 -24.62 13.53
CA SER A 16 -2.99 -25.50 14.19
C SER A 16 -3.88 -24.77 15.21
N ASP A 17 -3.39 -23.70 15.85
CA ASP A 17 -4.14 -22.86 16.79
C ASP A 17 -3.67 -21.40 16.72
N PRO A 18 -4.11 -20.64 15.69
CA PRO A 18 -3.64 -19.28 15.45
C PRO A 18 -4.17 -18.25 16.46
N THR A 19 -5.14 -18.65 17.29
CA THR A 19 -5.78 -17.77 18.28
C THR A 19 -5.04 -17.72 19.61
N HIS A 20 -4.44 -18.83 20.04
CA HIS A 20 -3.76 -18.92 21.34
C HIS A 20 -2.24 -18.99 21.22
N ILE A 21 -1.72 -19.46 20.09
CA ILE A 21 -0.28 -19.50 19.83
C ILE A 21 0.10 -18.20 19.13
N GLY A 22 1.09 -17.48 19.66
CA GLY A 22 1.63 -16.28 19.02
C GLY A 22 2.64 -16.65 17.92
N PRO A 23 2.74 -15.86 16.83
CA PRO A 23 3.78 -16.08 15.82
C PRO A 23 5.16 -15.80 16.44
N SER A 24 6.08 -16.77 16.34
CA SER A 24 7.48 -16.62 16.76
C SER A 24 8.39 -16.07 15.65
N ALA A 25 7.93 -16.10 14.41
CA ALA A 25 8.58 -15.53 13.23
C ALA A 25 7.53 -14.99 12.23
N GLN A 26 7.98 -14.51 11.07
CA GLN A 26 7.14 -13.79 10.12
C GLN A 26 6.17 -14.70 9.36
N ARG A 27 4.89 -14.32 9.39
CA ARG A 27 3.79 -15.02 8.71
C ARG A 27 3.98 -15.15 7.20
N ALA A 28 3.96 -16.38 6.69
CA ALA A 28 3.71 -16.66 5.27
C ALA A 28 2.22 -16.96 5.04
N SER A 29 1.63 -16.33 4.00
CA SER A 29 0.26 -16.63 3.55
C SER A 29 0.26 -17.91 2.70
N GLU A 30 -0.74 -18.78 2.88
CA GLU A 30 -1.02 -19.95 2.04
C GLU A 30 0.07 -21.05 1.98
N ILE A 31 0.99 -21.07 2.95
CA ILE A 31 1.97 -22.14 3.12
C ILE A 31 1.51 -23.10 4.24
N THR A 32 1.59 -24.41 4.00
CA THR A 32 1.04 -25.42 4.92
C THR A 32 2.07 -26.36 5.51
N SER A 33 3.34 -26.26 5.11
CA SER A 33 4.41 -27.10 5.65
C SER A 33 5.78 -26.44 5.55
N GLU A 34 6.67 -26.82 6.47
CA GLU A 34 8.08 -26.41 6.49
C GLU A 34 8.79 -26.71 5.16
N LEU A 35 8.52 -27.86 4.53
CA LEU A 35 9.09 -28.21 3.23
C LEU A 35 8.83 -27.16 2.14
N GLN A 36 7.64 -26.54 2.12
CA GLN A 36 7.33 -25.48 1.16
C GLN A 36 8.14 -24.21 1.45
N LEU A 37 8.31 -23.84 2.73
CA LEU A 37 9.15 -22.72 3.16
C LEU A 37 10.62 -22.92 2.79
N TYR A 38 11.15 -24.13 2.95
CA TYR A 38 12.49 -24.49 2.54
C TYR A 38 12.69 -24.35 1.02
N CYS A 39 11.76 -24.91 0.22
CA CYS A 39 11.79 -24.79 -1.23
C CYS A 39 11.74 -23.32 -1.68
N THR A 40 10.86 -22.50 -1.10
CA THR A 40 10.78 -21.06 -1.39
C THR A 40 12.07 -20.32 -1.00
N THR A 41 12.71 -20.73 0.11
CA THR A 41 14.01 -20.16 0.52
C THR A 41 15.09 -20.40 -0.53
N ILE A 42 15.25 -21.65 -0.97
CA ILE A 42 16.25 -22.00 -1.98
C ILE A 42 15.95 -21.28 -3.30
N GLY A 43 14.67 -21.24 -3.71
CA GLY A 43 14.23 -20.49 -4.89
C GLY A 43 14.58 -18.99 -4.79
N ALA A 44 14.32 -18.36 -3.65
CA ALA A 44 14.64 -16.95 -3.42
C ALA A 44 16.16 -16.68 -3.44
N LEU A 45 16.97 -17.58 -2.88
CA LEU A 45 18.44 -17.47 -2.92
C LEU A 45 19.00 -17.59 -4.35
N VAL A 46 18.49 -18.55 -5.13
CA VAL A 46 18.85 -18.70 -6.55
C VAL A 46 18.45 -17.44 -7.32
N PHE A 47 17.24 -16.93 -7.09
CA PHE A 47 16.78 -15.70 -7.74
C PHE A 47 17.64 -14.48 -7.34
N ALA A 48 18.02 -14.35 -6.07
CA ALA A 48 18.94 -13.31 -5.63
C ALA A 48 20.30 -13.39 -6.34
N ALA A 49 20.86 -14.60 -6.49
CA ALA A 49 22.09 -14.81 -7.24
C ALA A 49 21.92 -14.44 -8.73
N LEU A 50 20.78 -14.76 -9.34
CA LEU A 50 20.46 -14.36 -10.71
C LEU A 50 20.34 -12.83 -10.85
N MET A 51 19.74 -12.13 -9.89
CA MET A 51 19.66 -10.67 -9.90
C MET A 51 21.05 -10.01 -9.80
N LEU A 52 21.93 -10.53 -8.93
CA LEU A 52 23.32 -10.06 -8.84
C LEU A 52 24.09 -10.33 -10.13
N PHE A 53 23.91 -11.51 -10.73
CA PHE A 53 24.51 -11.84 -12.01
C PHE A 53 23.99 -10.93 -13.14
N ALA A 54 22.68 -10.67 -13.17
CA ALA A 54 22.08 -9.75 -14.15
C ALA A 54 22.68 -8.34 -14.03
N SER A 55 22.83 -7.83 -12.80
CA SER A 55 23.49 -6.54 -12.56
C SER A 55 24.93 -6.52 -13.10
N TRP A 56 25.73 -7.55 -12.79
CA TRP A 56 27.09 -7.66 -13.32
C TRP A 56 27.11 -7.74 -14.85
N PHE A 57 26.22 -8.54 -15.43
CA PHE A 57 26.16 -8.80 -16.86
C PHE A 57 25.78 -7.54 -17.65
N TYR A 58 24.71 -6.85 -17.24
CA TYR A 58 24.27 -5.62 -17.91
C TYR A 58 25.17 -4.42 -17.62
N TYR A 59 26.08 -4.49 -16.66
CA TYR A 59 27.10 -3.46 -16.47
C TYR A 59 28.39 -3.75 -17.26
N HIS A 60 28.92 -4.98 -17.18
CA HIS A 60 30.25 -5.30 -17.72
C HIS A 60 30.25 -5.98 -19.10
N LYS A 61 29.16 -6.64 -19.51
CA LYS A 61 29.12 -7.43 -20.75
C LYS A 61 28.17 -6.84 -21.78
N ALA A 62 26.99 -6.39 -21.36
CA ALA A 62 25.93 -5.93 -22.26
C ALA A 62 25.32 -4.61 -21.77
N ALA A 63 26.15 -3.58 -21.62
CA ALA A 63 25.72 -2.24 -21.22
C ALA A 63 24.70 -1.65 -22.22
N PRO A 64 23.45 -1.39 -21.81
CA PRO A 64 22.46 -0.76 -22.67
C PRO A 64 22.88 0.67 -23.04
N LYS A 65 22.50 1.10 -24.25
CA LYS A 65 22.73 2.48 -24.71
C LYS A 65 21.69 3.43 -24.10
N LEU A 66 22.01 4.73 -24.02
CA LEU A 66 21.11 5.75 -23.47
C LEU A 66 19.69 5.75 -24.08
N ALA A 67 19.58 5.54 -25.39
CA ALA A 67 18.30 5.47 -26.08
C ALA A 67 17.37 4.37 -25.53
N TRP A 68 17.92 3.27 -25.01
CA TRP A 68 17.12 2.22 -24.38
C TRP A 68 16.51 2.69 -23.05
N PHE A 69 17.23 3.48 -22.26
CA PHE A 69 16.72 4.05 -21.01
C PHE A 69 15.71 5.18 -21.23
N GLN A 70 15.82 5.90 -22.35
CA GLN A 70 14.94 7.02 -22.69
C GLN A 70 13.66 6.59 -23.42
N ASP A 71 13.51 5.31 -23.77
CA ASP A 71 12.28 4.75 -24.32
C ASP A 71 11.22 4.56 -23.23
N VAL A 72 10.65 5.69 -22.80
CA VAL A 72 9.65 5.77 -21.73
C VAL A 72 8.33 5.08 -22.09
N GLU A 73 8.01 5.00 -23.38
CA GLU A 73 6.79 4.34 -23.86
C GLU A 73 6.91 2.83 -23.69
N SER A 74 8.01 2.24 -24.18
CA SER A 74 8.28 0.82 -23.97
C SER A 74 8.40 0.49 -22.48
N MET A 75 9.13 1.31 -21.72
CA MET A 75 9.27 1.15 -20.27
C MET A 75 7.89 1.12 -19.60
N LEU A 76 7.05 2.13 -19.81
CA LEU A 76 5.75 2.23 -19.15
C LEU A 76 4.82 1.09 -19.55
N ASN A 77 4.79 0.73 -20.84
CA ASN A 77 3.94 -0.35 -21.35
C ASN A 77 4.34 -1.72 -20.75
N HIS A 78 5.64 -2.02 -20.68
CA HIS A 78 6.11 -3.27 -20.09
C HIS A 78 5.94 -3.32 -18.57
N HIS A 79 6.05 -2.19 -17.86
CA HIS A 79 5.79 -2.15 -16.42
C HIS A 79 4.30 -2.27 -16.11
N LEU A 80 3.43 -1.54 -16.82
CA LEU A 80 1.99 -1.62 -16.61
C LEU A 80 1.44 -3.00 -17.01
N ALA A 81 1.61 -3.42 -18.27
CA ALA A 81 1.06 -4.70 -18.73
C ALA A 81 1.83 -5.89 -18.16
N GLY A 82 3.16 -5.85 -18.23
CA GLY A 82 4.02 -6.97 -17.84
C GLY A 82 4.15 -7.09 -16.33
N LEU A 83 4.81 -6.13 -15.68
CA LEU A 83 5.11 -6.24 -14.25
C LEU A 83 3.85 -6.24 -13.38
N LEU A 84 2.95 -5.27 -13.58
CA LEU A 84 1.74 -5.12 -12.75
C LEU A 84 0.58 -6.01 -13.24
N GLY A 85 0.29 -5.98 -14.55
CA GLY A 85 -0.80 -6.74 -15.16
C GLY A 85 -0.60 -8.25 -15.09
N LEU A 86 0.47 -8.77 -15.70
CA LEU A 86 0.76 -10.22 -15.66
C LEU A 86 1.16 -10.68 -14.25
N GLY A 87 1.78 -9.82 -13.44
CA GLY A 87 2.05 -10.10 -12.03
C GLY A 87 0.76 -10.36 -11.24
N SER A 88 -0.21 -9.44 -11.34
CA SER A 88 -1.52 -9.59 -10.70
C SER A 88 -2.32 -10.77 -11.27
N LEU A 89 -2.23 -11.03 -12.58
CA LEU A 89 -2.88 -12.18 -13.22
C LEU A 89 -2.28 -13.50 -12.74
N SER A 90 -0.95 -13.59 -12.64
CA SER A 90 -0.27 -14.78 -12.13
C SER A 90 -0.59 -15.02 -10.67
N TRP A 91 -0.69 -13.95 -9.86
CA TRP A 91 -1.12 -14.06 -8.47
C TRP A 91 -2.55 -14.58 -8.37
N THR A 92 -3.46 -14.05 -9.19
CA THR A 92 -4.83 -14.55 -9.28
C THR A 92 -4.87 -16.04 -9.66
N GLY A 93 -4.05 -16.47 -10.63
CA GLY A 93 -3.89 -17.88 -11.00
C GLY A 93 -3.40 -18.74 -9.84
N HIS A 94 -2.44 -18.27 -9.04
CA HIS A 94 -1.99 -18.94 -7.83
C HIS A 94 -3.15 -19.13 -6.82
N GLN A 95 -3.93 -18.06 -6.59
CA GLN A 95 -5.10 -18.09 -5.70
C GLN A 95 -6.18 -19.07 -6.17
N PHE A 96 -6.43 -19.15 -7.48
CA PHE A 96 -7.43 -20.06 -8.06
C PHE A 96 -7.00 -21.53 -8.10
N CYS A 97 -5.76 -21.82 -8.51
CA CYS A 97 -5.28 -23.18 -8.74
C CYS A 97 -5.08 -23.99 -7.45
N ARG A 98 -4.94 -23.33 -6.29
CA ARG A 98 -4.89 -24.00 -4.98
C ARG A 98 -6.28 -24.31 -4.40
N GLY A 99 -7.34 -23.68 -4.90
CA GLY A 99 -8.71 -23.82 -4.40
C GLY A 99 -9.65 -24.71 -5.24
N SER A 100 -9.27 -25.17 -6.44
CA SER A 100 -10.18 -25.97 -7.28
C SER A 100 -9.48 -26.82 -8.37
N ASN A 101 -10.15 -27.92 -8.79
CA ASN A 101 -9.75 -28.81 -9.88
C ASN A 101 -9.65 -28.08 -11.25
N PRO A 102 -8.84 -28.59 -12.20
CA PRO A 102 -8.56 -27.92 -13.47
C PRO A 102 -9.83 -27.57 -14.27
N ILE A 103 -9.90 -26.32 -14.72
CA ILE A 103 -11.00 -25.77 -15.52
C ILE A 103 -10.87 -26.31 -16.95
N SER A 104 -11.73 -27.25 -17.33
CA SER A 104 -11.80 -27.73 -18.73
C SER A 104 -12.90 -27.08 -19.56
N HIS A 105 -13.79 -26.25 -18.98
CA HIS A 105 -14.79 -25.48 -19.73
C HIS A 105 -15.24 -24.23 -18.94
N LEU A 106 -15.35 -23.07 -19.62
CA LEU A 106 -15.95 -21.82 -19.09
C LEU A 106 -17.46 -22.01 -18.85
N GLN A 107 -17.84 -22.71 -17.78
CA GLN A 107 -19.20 -22.69 -17.27
C GLN A 107 -19.31 -21.54 -16.25
N LEU A 108 -20.00 -20.46 -16.62
CA LEU A 108 -20.24 -19.27 -15.79
C LEU A 108 -20.69 -19.61 -14.36
N VAL A 109 -21.46 -20.69 -14.19
CA VAL A 109 -21.98 -21.15 -12.89
C VAL A 109 -20.88 -21.63 -11.91
N LYS A 110 -19.73 -22.13 -12.39
CA LYS A 110 -18.60 -22.55 -11.53
C LYS A 110 -17.72 -21.37 -11.12
N ILE A 111 -17.71 -20.31 -11.93
CA ILE A 111 -16.90 -19.10 -11.69
C ILE A 111 -17.41 -18.37 -10.43
N TYR A 112 -18.73 -18.23 -10.23
CA TYR A 112 -19.32 -17.56 -9.05
C TYR A 112 -18.96 -18.17 -7.67
N ARG A 113 -18.47 -19.42 -7.63
CA ARG A 113 -18.05 -20.06 -6.37
C ARG A 113 -16.62 -19.70 -5.93
N ILE A 114 -15.80 -19.32 -6.90
CA ILE A 114 -14.38 -19.00 -6.71
C ILE A 114 -14.22 -17.48 -6.78
N LEU A 115 -15.12 -16.86 -7.54
CA LEU A 115 -15.24 -15.45 -7.74
C LEU A 115 -16.54 -14.88 -7.03
N THR A 116 -16.46 -14.53 -5.73
CA THR A 116 -17.37 -13.70 -4.89
C THR A 116 -17.11 -12.17 -4.77
N PHE A 117 -18.14 -11.39 -4.40
CA PHE A 117 -17.99 -9.99 -3.97
C PHE A 117 -18.74 -9.77 -2.64
N HIS A 118 -18.25 -10.38 -1.56
CA HIS A 118 -18.89 -10.33 -0.25
C HIS A 118 -18.79 -8.96 0.40
N GLY A 119 -17.65 -8.28 0.29
CA GLY A 119 -17.46 -6.93 0.79
C GLY A 119 -17.47 -6.85 2.32
N GLY A 120 -16.44 -7.39 2.96
CA GLY A 120 -16.30 -7.38 4.41
C GLY A 120 -15.18 -8.30 4.88
N LEU A 121 -15.15 -8.57 6.19
CA LEU A 121 -14.23 -9.54 6.78
C LEU A 121 -14.90 -10.91 6.88
N ASP A 122 -14.11 -11.96 6.71
CA ASP A 122 -14.51 -13.31 7.06
C ASP A 122 -14.60 -13.43 8.59
N PRO A 123 -15.77 -13.79 9.16
CA PRO A 123 -15.96 -13.86 10.61
C PRO A 123 -15.12 -14.93 11.29
N VAL A 124 -14.62 -15.92 10.55
CA VAL A 124 -13.73 -16.96 11.09
C VAL A 124 -12.31 -16.41 11.18
N THR A 125 -11.78 -15.88 10.08
CA THR A 125 -10.37 -15.48 9.98
C THR A 125 -10.08 -14.05 10.44
N GLY A 126 -11.11 -13.21 10.55
CA GLY A 126 -10.97 -11.77 10.74
C GLY A 126 -10.22 -11.06 9.60
N GLY A 127 -9.91 -11.77 8.51
CA GLY A 127 -9.25 -11.26 7.31
C GLY A 127 -10.23 -10.97 6.18
N LEU A 128 -9.74 -10.50 5.03
CA LEU A 128 -10.57 -10.41 3.82
C LEU A 128 -10.85 -11.80 3.27
N TRP A 129 -12.01 -11.96 2.63
CA TRP A 129 -12.33 -13.17 1.87
C TRP A 129 -11.31 -13.37 0.76
N LEU A 130 -10.63 -14.51 0.75
CA LEU A 130 -9.60 -14.80 -0.25
C LEU A 130 -10.17 -14.81 -1.69
N THR A 131 -11.44 -15.20 -1.82
CA THR A 131 -12.21 -15.11 -3.06
C THR A 131 -12.40 -13.66 -3.51
N ASP A 132 -12.75 -12.71 -2.61
CA ASP A 132 -12.84 -11.28 -2.93
C ASP A 132 -11.46 -10.73 -3.35
N VAL A 133 -10.38 -11.11 -2.65
CA VAL A 133 -9.00 -10.74 -2.99
C VAL A 133 -8.63 -11.25 -4.40
N ALA A 134 -9.05 -12.46 -4.77
CA ALA A 134 -8.82 -12.99 -6.11
C ALA A 134 -9.54 -12.17 -7.21
N HIS A 135 -10.77 -11.69 -6.99
CA HIS A 135 -11.40 -10.74 -7.96
C HIS A 135 -10.59 -9.50 -8.10
N HIS A 136 -10.15 -8.97 -6.96
CA HIS A 136 -9.51 -7.69 -6.94
C HIS A 136 -8.26 -7.75 -7.80
N HIS A 137 -7.45 -8.79 -7.64
CA HIS A 137 -6.27 -9.02 -8.47
C HIS A 137 -6.63 -9.32 -9.94
N LEU A 138 -7.72 -10.03 -10.22
CA LEU A 138 -8.17 -10.24 -11.61
C LEU A 138 -8.61 -8.92 -12.26
N ALA A 139 -9.35 -8.08 -11.54
CA ALA A 139 -9.81 -6.78 -12.00
C ALA A 139 -8.63 -5.80 -12.18
N ILE A 140 -7.68 -5.80 -11.24
CA ILE A 140 -6.41 -5.06 -11.35
C ILE A 140 -5.60 -5.53 -12.55
N ALA A 141 -5.51 -6.84 -12.77
CA ALA A 141 -4.77 -7.40 -13.91
C ALA A 141 -5.37 -6.93 -15.23
N LEU A 142 -6.70 -7.03 -15.38
CA LEU A 142 -7.39 -6.55 -16.57
C LEU A 142 -7.21 -5.04 -16.74
N LEU A 143 -7.31 -4.27 -15.66
CA LEU A 143 -7.11 -2.84 -15.70
C LEU A 143 -5.70 -2.47 -16.14
N PHE A 144 -4.65 -3.08 -15.58
CA PHE A 144 -3.27 -2.75 -15.95
C PHE A 144 -2.89 -3.23 -17.36
N LEU A 145 -3.45 -4.35 -17.81
CA LEU A 145 -3.31 -4.80 -19.19
C LEU A 145 -3.96 -3.81 -20.18
N ILE A 146 -5.15 -3.29 -19.86
CA ILE A 146 -5.82 -2.28 -20.69
C ILE A 146 -5.16 -0.90 -20.54
N ALA A 147 -4.73 -0.50 -19.34
CA ALA A 147 -4.09 0.79 -19.06
C ALA A 147 -2.75 0.95 -19.76
N SER A 148 -2.08 -0.16 -20.10
CA SER A 148 -0.93 -0.15 -21.01
C SER A 148 -1.25 0.35 -22.43
N GLN A 149 -2.54 0.44 -22.77
CA GLN A 149 -3.05 1.03 -24.02
C GLN A 149 -3.56 2.47 -23.82
N GLY A 150 -3.18 3.10 -22.70
CA GLY A 150 -3.62 4.42 -22.29
C GLY A 150 -4.79 4.36 -21.32
N HIS A 151 -4.69 5.18 -20.27
CA HIS A 151 -5.68 5.58 -19.27
C HIS A 151 -5.32 5.20 -17.82
N LYS A 152 -5.47 6.21 -16.95
CA LYS A 152 -4.77 6.38 -15.68
C LYS A 152 -5.59 5.94 -14.48
N GLY A 153 -4.91 5.28 -13.53
CA GLY A 153 -5.14 5.44 -12.09
C GLY A 153 -5.51 4.17 -11.34
N LEU A 154 -4.82 3.90 -10.22
CA LEU A 154 -5.27 3.04 -9.13
C LEU A 154 -4.64 3.42 -7.79
N TYR A 155 -5.37 3.07 -6.71
CA TYR A 155 -4.96 3.07 -5.31
C TYR A 155 -5.24 1.67 -4.72
N GLU A 156 -4.48 1.29 -3.69
CA GLU A 156 -4.44 -0.08 -3.13
C GLU A 156 -4.82 -0.10 -1.64
N ILE A 157 -5.35 -1.23 -1.14
CA ILE A 157 -5.68 -1.49 0.29
C ILE A 157 -5.13 -2.88 0.69
N LEU A 158 -4.73 -3.02 1.96
CA LEU A 158 -3.96 -4.16 2.52
C LEU A 158 -4.77 -5.47 2.63
N THR A 159 -4.14 -6.64 2.37
CA THR A 159 -4.83 -7.91 1.99
C THR A 159 -4.57 -9.18 2.84
N THR A 160 -4.06 -9.12 4.07
CA THR A 160 -3.63 -10.36 4.79
C THR A 160 -4.56 -10.86 5.89
N SER A 161 -4.78 -12.18 5.94
CA SER A 161 -5.66 -12.89 6.89
C SER A 161 -5.11 -12.93 8.33
N TRP A 162 -6.00 -12.97 9.34
CA TRP A 162 -5.69 -13.07 10.79
C TRP A 162 -4.84 -11.95 11.40
N HIS A 163 -4.60 -10.86 10.68
CA HIS A 163 -3.88 -9.70 11.22
C HIS A 163 -4.75 -8.86 12.16
N SER A 164 -6.07 -8.87 12.00
CA SER A 164 -7.02 -8.03 12.73
C SER A 164 -7.09 -8.31 14.23
N ILE A 165 -6.68 -9.50 14.68
CA ILE A 165 -6.65 -9.89 16.11
C ILE A 165 -5.26 -9.80 16.74
N ASP A 166 -4.20 -9.62 15.95
CA ASP A 166 -2.83 -9.44 16.43
C ASP A 166 -2.43 -7.96 16.41
N TYR A 167 -2.70 -7.29 17.52
CA TYR A 167 -2.44 -5.86 17.70
C TYR A 167 -0.96 -5.50 17.55
N SER A 168 -0.06 -6.41 17.94
CA SER A 168 1.39 -6.16 17.91
C SER A 168 1.90 -6.00 16.48
N THR A 169 1.46 -6.88 15.59
CA THR A 169 1.83 -6.80 14.18
C THR A 169 1.13 -5.65 13.47
N GLN A 170 -0.14 -5.34 13.80
CA GLN A 170 -0.83 -4.18 13.23
C GLN A 170 -0.10 -2.88 13.53
N LEU A 171 0.22 -2.62 14.79
CA LEU A 171 0.91 -1.40 15.21
C LEU A 171 2.31 -1.33 14.59
N SER A 172 3.02 -2.45 14.56
CA SER A 172 4.38 -2.53 14.00
C SER A 172 4.37 -2.26 12.50
N LEU A 173 3.49 -2.92 11.73
CA LEU A 173 3.37 -2.71 10.28
C LEU A 173 2.91 -1.30 9.96
N PHE A 174 1.92 -0.77 10.70
CA PHE A 174 1.46 0.62 10.53
C PHE A 174 2.62 1.59 10.74
N THR A 175 3.28 1.52 11.89
CA THR A 175 4.38 2.43 12.23
C THR A 175 5.52 2.29 11.22
N HIS A 176 5.91 1.06 10.87
CA HIS A 176 6.95 0.78 9.88
C HIS A 176 6.65 1.41 8.51
N HIS A 177 5.44 1.22 7.97
CA HIS A 177 5.08 1.78 6.66
C HIS A 177 4.86 3.29 6.71
N MET A 178 4.38 3.85 7.82
CA MET A 178 4.31 5.30 8.03
C MET A 178 5.70 5.93 8.00
N TRP A 179 6.69 5.31 8.64
CA TRP A 179 8.09 5.76 8.58
C TRP A 179 8.68 5.64 7.18
N ILE A 180 8.52 4.50 6.51
CA ILE A 180 8.97 4.33 5.13
C ILE A 180 8.32 5.38 4.21
N GLY A 181 7.00 5.58 4.33
CA GLY A 181 6.28 6.61 3.60
C GLY A 181 6.85 8.01 3.86
N GLY A 182 7.13 8.35 5.13
CA GLY A 182 7.79 9.61 5.49
C GLY A 182 9.16 9.78 4.81
N PHE A 183 10.02 8.76 4.86
CA PHE A 183 11.31 8.78 4.18
C PHE A 183 11.18 8.91 2.65
N LEU A 184 10.23 8.19 2.06
CA LEU A 184 9.95 8.22 0.63
C LEU A 184 9.19 9.47 0.17
N ILE A 185 8.66 10.31 1.07
CA ILE A 185 8.12 11.64 0.75
C ILE A 185 9.23 12.69 0.80
N VAL A 186 10.12 12.62 1.80
CA VAL A 186 11.26 13.55 1.92
C VAL A 186 12.30 13.31 0.82
N GLY A 187 12.52 12.05 0.41
CA GLY A 187 13.46 11.67 -0.64
C GLY A 187 13.22 12.39 -1.97
N PRO A 188 12.01 12.34 -2.58
CA PRO A 188 11.67 13.07 -3.78
C PRO A 188 11.81 14.59 -3.65
N ALA A 189 11.52 15.17 -2.47
CA ALA A 189 11.74 16.60 -2.25
C ALA A 189 13.25 16.94 -2.31
N ALA A 190 14.11 16.11 -1.72
CA ALA A 190 15.56 16.26 -1.83
C ALA A 190 16.04 16.09 -3.28
N HIS A 191 15.54 15.09 -4.00
CA HIS A 191 15.91 14.86 -5.40
C HIS A 191 15.38 15.95 -6.34
N ALA A 192 14.20 16.52 -6.06
CA ALA A 192 13.69 17.68 -6.78
C ALA A 192 14.60 18.90 -6.59
N ALA A 193 15.11 19.14 -5.37
CA ALA A 193 16.10 20.19 -5.13
C ALA A 193 17.43 19.93 -5.86
N ILE A 194 17.90 18.67 -5.88
CA ILE A 194 19.10 18.28 -6.65
C ILE A 194 18.89 18.54 -8.14
N PHE A 195 17.73 18.17 -8.69
CA PHE A 195 17.35 18.44 -10.08
C PHE A 195 17.37 19.94 -10.38
N MET A 196 16.78 20.77 -9.51
CA MET A 196 16.77 22.23 -9.68
C MET A 196 18.18 22.86 -9.67
N VAL A 197 19.15 22.23 -9.01
CA VAL A 197 20.53 22.72 -8.93
C VAL A 197 21.40 22.21 -10.08
N ARG A 198 21.22 20.95 -10.49
CA ARG A 198 22.13 20.28 -11.44
C ARG A 198 21.63 20.26 -12.88
N ASP A 199 20.33 20.04 -13.07
CA ASP A 199 19.78 19.63 -14.37
C ASP A 199 18.73 20.60 -14.92
N TYR A 200 18.24 21.55 -14.10
CA TYR A 200 17.29 22.57 -14.53
C TYR A 200 17.96 23.63 -15.42
N ASP A 201 17.40 23.86 -16.60
CA ASP A 201 17.89 24.85 -17.56
C ASP A 201 16.77 25.81 -18.00
N THR A 202 16.94 27.07 -17.63
CA THR A 202 16.03 28.18 -17.97
C THR A 202 15.84 28.41 -19.47
N THR A 203 16.77 27.95 -20.31
CA THR A 203 16.68 28.15 -21.76
C THR A 203 15.73 27.14 -22.42
N THR A 204 15.60 25.94 -21.84
CA THR A 204 14.76 24.87 -22.38
C THR A 204 13.34 24.88 -21.81
N GLN A 205 13.17 25.42 -20.58
CA GLN A 205 11.92 25.41 -19.83
C GLN A 205 11.35 26.83 -19.67
N TYR A 206 11.17 27.53 -20.80
CA TYR A 206 10.65 28.90 -20.80
C TYR A 206 9.11 28.95 -20.76
N ASN A 207 8.55 29.65 -19.77
CA ASN A 207 7.12 29.92 -19.62
C ASN A 207 6.21 28.67 -19.57
N ASP A 208 6.77 27.55 -19.14
CA ASP A 208 6.01 26.35 -18.79
C ASP A 208 5.36 26.49 -17.39
N LEU A 209 4.78 25.40 -16.88
CA LEU A 209 4.17 25.41 -15.55
C LEU A 209 5.22 25.58 -14.44
N LEU A 210 6.41 24.99 -14.59
CA LEU A 210 7.46 25.03 -13.58
C LEU A 210 8.02 26.45 -13.43
N ASP A 211 8.34 27.11 -14.53
CA ASP A 211 8.80 28.50 -14.56
C ASP A 211 7.77 29.46 -13.95
N ARG A 212 6.48 29.27 -14.23
CA ARG A 212 5.40 30.08 -13.62
C ARG A 212 5.32 29.90 -12.11
N VAL A 213 5.48 28.68 -11.61
CA VAL A 213 5.53 28.42 -10.17
C VAL A 213 6.73 29.11 -9.53
N LEU A 214 7.90 29.04 -10.17
CA LEU A 214 9.13 29.69 -9.66
C LEU A 214 9.00 31.22 -9.61
N ARG A 215 8.35 31.83 -10.61
CA ARG A 215 8.08 33.28 -10.62
C ARG A 215 7.15 33.76 -9.51
N HIS A 216 6.33 32.88 -8.94
CA HIS A 216 5.40 33.19 -7.85
C HIS A 216 5.76 32.49 -6.53
N ARG A 217 7.00 32.00 -6.38
CA ARG A 217 7.44 31.23 -5.22
C ARG A 217 7.23 31.96 -3.88
N ASP A 218 7.45 33.27 -3.84
CA ASP A 218 7.35 34.05 -2.59
C ASP A 218 5.89 34.13 -2.11
N ALA A 219 4.93 34.22 -3.04
CA ALA A 219 3.51 34.15 -2.72
C ALA A 219 3.14 32.76 -2.19
N ILE A 220 3.61 31.70 -2.84
CA ILE A 220 3.34 30.31 -2.40
C ILE A 220 3.88 30.06 -0.99
N ILE A 221 5.14 30.43 -0.74
CA ILE A 221 5.80 30.21 0.56
C ILE A 221 5.16 31.06 1.67
N SER A 222 4.80 32.32 1.40
CA SER A 222 4.14 33.16 2.40
C SER A 222 2.74 32.66 2.79
N HIS A 223 1.95 32.17 1.83
CA HIS A 223 0.64 31.58 2.12
C HIS A 223 0.76 30.26 2.89
N LEU A 224 1.73 29.41 2.52
CA LEU A 224 1.99 28.18 3.26
C LEU A 224 2.45 28.47 4.69
N ASN A 225 3.33 29.47 4.89
CA ASN A 225 3.75 29.91 6.21
C ASN A 225 2.56 30.39 7.06
N TRP A 226 1.69 31.23 6.50
CA TRP A 226 0.47 31.66 7.17
C TRP A 226 -0.42 30.47 7.56
N ALA A 227 -0.63 29.51 6.66
CA ALA A 227 -1.43 28.32 6.93
C ALA A 227 -0.81 27.46 8.05
N CYS A 228 0.51 27.28 8.07
CA CYS A 228 1.21 26.56 9.14
C CYS A 228 1.04 27.25 10.51
N ILE A 229 1.17 28.57 10.55
CA ILE A 229 0.96 29.36 11.78
C ILE A 229 -0.50 29.23 12.25
N PHE A 230 -1.46 29.41 11.34
CA PHE A 230 -2.87 29.27 11.63
C PHE A 230 -3.20 27.88 12.19
N LEU A 231 -2.75 26.82 11.52
CA LEU A 231 -2.95 25.44 11.98
C LEU A 231 -2.29 25.20 13.33
N GLY A 232 -1.08 25.71 13.57
CA GLY A 232 -0.40 25.59 14.87
C GLY A 232 -1.20 26.20 16.02
N PHE A 233 -1.67 27.43 15.85
CA PHE A 233 -2.49 28.11 16.88
C PHE A 233 -3.86 27.45 17.09
N HIS A 234 -4.50 26.94 16.02
CA HIS A 234 -5.86 26.39 16.08
C HIS A 234 -5.91 24.86 16.22
N SER A 235 -4.77 24.20 16.40
CA SER A 235 -4.68 22.78 16.77
C SER A 235 -3.94 22.64 18.09
N PHE A 236 -2.62 22.76 18.09
CA PHE A 236 -1.78 22.65 19.29
C PHE A 236 -2.15 23.68 20.37
N GLY A 237 -2.51 24.91 19.97
CA GLY A 237 -2.99 25.93 20.92
C GLY A 237 -4.24 25.53 21.71
N LEU A 238 -5.14 24.71 21.13
CA LEU A 238 -6.30 24.19 21.84
C LEU A 238 -5.92 23.18 22.93
N TYR A 239 -4.84 22.41 22.75
CA TYR A 239 -4.32 21.52 23.79
C TYR A 239 -3.78 22.32 24.97
N ILE A 240 -3.00 23.38 24.72
CA ILE A 240 -2.51 24.29 25.77
C ILE A 240 -3.68 24.96 26.51
N LEU A 241 -4.70 25.42 25.77
CA LEU A 241 -5.92 25.96 26.34
C LEU A 241 -6.57 24.95 27.30
N ASN A 242 -6.75 23.71 26.85
CA ASN A 242 -7.35 22.65 27.65
C ASN A 242 -6.52 22.33 28.91
N ASP A 243 -5.20 22.24 28.81
CA ASP A 243 -4.32 22.01 29.96
C ASP A 243 -4.43 23.16 30.96
N THR A 244 -4.46 24.41 30.48
CA THR A 244 -4.60 25.60 31.33
C THR A 244 -5.97 25.63 32.03
N MET A 245 -7.05 25.39 31.31
CA MET A 245 -8.41 25.38 31.88
C MET A 245 -8.60 24.22 32.87
N SER A 246 -7.96 23.07 32.60
CA SER A 246 -7.92 21.94 33.54
C SER A 246 -7.17 22.32 34.82
N ALA A 247 -5.99 22.93 34.70
CA ALA A 247 -5.18 23.36 35.84
C ALA A 247 -5.86 24.45 36.68
N LEU A 248 -6.65 25.31 36.05
CA LEU A 248 -7.47 26.34 36.71
C LEU A 248 -8.78 25.79 37.30
N TRP A 249 -9.02 24.48 37.24
CA TRP A 249 -10.24 23.83 37.71
C TRP A 249 -11.52 24.40 37.06
N ARG A 250 -11.45 24.70 35.76
CA ARG A 250 -12.58 25.18 34.94
C ARG A 250 -12.97 24.15 33.87
N PRO A 251 -13.50 22.97 34.25
CA PRO A 251 -13.78 21.89 33.32
C PRO A 251 -14.87 22.23 32.28
N GLN A 252 -15.79 23.15 32.61
CA GLN A 252 -16.84 23.61 31.69
C GLN A 252 -16.31 24.47 30.54
N ASP A 253 -15.08 24.99 30.64
CA ASP A 253 -14.46 25.87 29.63
C ASP A 253 -13.46 25.11 28.74
N ILE A 254 -13.36 23.79 28.89
CA ILE A 254 -12.50 22.90 28.10
C ILE A 254 -13.19 22.58 26.77
N VAL A 255 -12.39 22.45 25.71
CA VAL A 255 -12.83 21.87 24.45
C VAL A 255 -12.86 20.34 24.60
N SER A 256 -14.06 19.78 24.77
CA SER A 256 -14.31 18.35 25.01
C SER A 256 -15.72 17.94 24.58
N ASP A 257 -16.01 16.64 24.61
CA ASP A 257 -17.35 16.11 24.27
C ASP A 257 -18.44 16.54 25.27
N THR A 258 -18.08 16.89 26.50
CA THR A 258 -19.03 17.20 27.57
C THR A 258 -19.18 18.70 27.88
N ALA A 259 -18.30 19.52 27.32
CA ALA A 259 -18.29 20.98 27.50
C ALA A 259 -18.39 21.68 26.13
N ILE A 260 -17.31 22.33 25.67
CA ILE A 260 -17.30 23.01 24.37
C ILE A 260 -16.95 21.99 23.28
N GLN A 261 -17.94 21.58 22.49
CA GLN A 261 -17.77 20.53 21.50
C GLN A 261 -17.18 21.04 20.18
N LEU A 262 -16.12 20.39 19.70
CA LEU A 262 -15.60 20.53 18.33
C LEU A 262 -15.70 19.18 17.61
N GLN A 263 -16.89 18.87 17.12
CA GLN A 263 -17.15 17.59 16.43
C GLN A 263 -16.69 17.62 14.97
N PRO A 264 -16.03 16.57 14.46
CA PRO A 264 -15.64 16.48 13.05
C PRO A 264 -16.83 16.03 12.18
N ILE A 265 -17.82 16.90 12.00
CA ILE A 265 -19.11 16.60 11.33
C ILE A 265 -18.92 15.99 9.93
N PHE A 266 -17.95 16.48 9.16
CA PHE A 266 -17.66 15.93 7.83
C PHE A 266 -17.10 14.50 7.88
N SER A 267 -16.24 14.20 8.85
CA SER A 267 -15.72 12.85 9.05
C SER A 267 -16.83 11.89 9.51
N GLN A 268 -17.75 12.36 10.37
CA GLN A 268 -18.89 11.56 10.82
C GLN A 268 -19.90 11.24 9.70
N TRP A 269 -19.96 12.08 8.67
CA TRP A 269 -20.84 11.86 7.52
C TRP A 269 -20.34 10.73 6.60
N ILE A 270 -19.02 10.56 6.45
CA ILE A 270 -18.43 9.55 5.54
C ILE A 270 -18.87 8.11 5.92
N PRO A 271 -18.74 7.64 7.18
CA PRO A 271 -19.23 6.33 7.58
C PRO A 271 -20.74 6.16 7.41
N ARG A 272 -21.54 7.23 7.55
CA ARG A 272 -23.00 7.16 7.35
C ARG A 272 -23.33 6.87 5.89
N CYS A 273 -22.65 7.53 4.96
CA CYS A 273 -22.75 7.23 3.53
C CYS A 273 -22.26 5.82 3.23
N ASN A 274 -21.10 5.43 3.73
CA ASN A 274 -20.56 4.08 3.48
C ASN A 274 -21.45 2.97 4.05
N GLY A 275 -22.04 3.20 5.23
CA GLY A 275 -22.97 2.26 5.88
C GLY A 275 -24.32 2.16 5.16
N SER A 276 -24.87 3.27 4.65
CA SER A 276 -26.14 3.24 3.90
C SER A 276 -26.03 2.45 2.60
N TRP A 277 -24.89 2.54 1.89
CA TRP A 277 -24.62 1.76 0.68
C TRP A 277 -24.65 0.24 0.89
N CYS A 278 -24.38 -0.24 2.11
CA CYS A 278 -24.41 -1.66 2.43
C CYS A 278 -25.81 -2.15 2.82
N ASN A 279 -26.63 -1.27 3.41
CA ASN A 279 -27.99 -1.60 3.87
C ASN A 279 -29.02 -1.67 2.73
N ASP A 280 -28.79 -0.99 1.60
CA ASP A 280 -29.68 -1.03 0.43
C ASP A 280 -29.55 -2.31 -0.42
N LYS A 281 -28.73 -3.29 0.00
CA LYS A 281 -28.50 -4.57 -0.70
C LYS A 281 -29.28 -5.77 -0.15
N HIS A 282 -30.24 -5.55 0.75
CA HIS A 282 -31.13 -6.58 1.30
C HIS A 282 -32.59 -6.33 0.95
#